data_AF-A0A9D0LYT5-F1
#
_entry.id   AF-A0A9D0LYT5-F1
#
_cell.length_a   1.000
_cell.length_b   1.000
_cell.length_c   1.000
_cell.angle_alpha   90.00
_cell.angle_beta   90.00
_cell.angle_gamma   90.00
#
_symmetry.space_group_name_H-M   'P 1'
#
loop_
_entity.id
_entity.type
_entity.pdbx_description
1 polymer ?
#
loop_
_entity_poly.entity_id
_entity_poly.type
_entity_poly.pdbx_seq_one_letter_code
_entity_poly.pdbx_strand_id
1 'polypeptide(L)'
;MKEFKILAVVVFFTLVTYYLVEPFAHSQMHAHVESEGFSYDDLPALEKKGDAAKGQELVMGAGGCIGCHSIEKAGFPAAMTPVDNSAAYGVNPPDLSDAGGIYSPKFLAALIKNPAHALKVEHKFTPESGKMHPMVAFYGAGGDIDQEVADMVAYLQSIAPKPDQITPAQAFETACGRCHAVKYEDWTQIGEMPKFKKKRDELVFLTQLEDYKANLMNYMGKLPPDLSMYIR
;
A
#
# COMPACT_ATOMS: atom_id res chain seq x y z
N MET A 1 20.04 24.90 -46.33
CA MET A 1 20.23 25.98 -45.32
C MET A 1 18.97 26.23 -44.49
N LYS A 2 17.76 26.14 -45.08
CA LYS A 2 16.51 26.23 -44.32
C LYS A 2 16.36 25.06 -43.35
N GLU A 3 16.80 23.87 -43.72
CA GLU A 3 16.69 22.65 -42.91
C GLU A 3 17.53 22.75 -41.63
N PHE A 4 18.76 23.24 -41.72
CA PHE A 4 19.61 23.43 -40.53
C PHE A 4 19.08 24.49 -39.56
N LYS A 5 18.41 25.54 -40.07
CA LYS A 5 17.74 26.54 -39.22
C LYS A 5 16.55 25.93 -38.48
N ILE A 6 15.75 25.11 -39.17
CA ILE A 6 14.63 24.40 -38.56
C ILE A 6 15.14 23.42 -37.50
N LEU A 7 16.19 22.64 -37.80
CA LEU A 7 16.81 21.74 -36.84
C LEU A 7 17.33 22.48 -35.60
N ALA A 8 18.02 23.62 -35.78
CA ALA A 8 18.50 24.42 -34.66
C ALA A 8 17.35 24.94 -33.78
N VAL A 9 16.23 25.35 -34.37
CA VAL A 9 15.04 25.77 -33.62
C VAL A 9 14.44 24.60 -32.84
N VAL A 10 14.29 23.43 -33.46
CA VAL A 10 13.78 22.23 -32.78
C VAL A 10 14.68 21.85 -31.61
N VAL A 11 15.99 21.73 -31.84
CA VAL A 11 16.97 21.39 -30.79
C VAL A 11 16.91 22.40 -29.64
N PHE A 12 16.84 23.71 -29.94
CA PHE A 12 16.74 24.75 -28.93
C PHE A 12 15.49 24.55 -28.04
N PHE A 13 14.30 24.40 -28.63
CA PHE A 13 13.08 24.23 -27.83
C PHE A 13 13.04 22.90 -27.09
N THR A 14 13.61 21.83 -27.64
CA THR A 14 13.77 20.55 -26.94
C THR A 14 14.65 20.72 -25.69
N LEU A 15 15.81 21.36 -25.82
CA LEU A 15 16.72 21.58 -24.70
C LEU A 15 16.11 22.51 -23.64
N VAL A 16 15.44 23.60 -24.05
CA VAL A 16 14.74 24.50 -23.12
C VAL A 16 13.64 23.75 -22.37
N THR A 17 12.87 22.92 -23.07
CA THR A 17 11.80 22.15 -22.42
C THR A 17 12.37 21.18 -21.41
N TYR A 18 13.41 20.42 -21.78
CA TYR A 18 14.00 19.37 -20.94
C TYR A 18 14.78 19.91 -19.74
N TYR A 19 15.55 20.99 -19.90
CA TYR A 19 16.43 21.50 -18.85
C TYR A 19 15.85 22.64 -18.00
N LEU A 20 14.79 23.33 -18.48
CA LEU A 20 14.20 24.46 -17.75
C LEU A 20 12.74 24.21 -17.41
N VAL A 21 11.90 23.96 -18.43
CA VAL A 21 10.46 23.89 -18.23
C VAL A 21 10.07 22.66 -17.42
N GLU A 22 10.59 21.49 -17.76
CA GLU A 22 10.28 20.23 -17.08
C GLU A 22 10.73 20.20 -15.61
N PRO A 23 11.99 20.57 -15.25
CA PRO A 23 12.40 20.64 -13.84
C PRO A 23 11.59 21.66 -13.04
N PHE A 24 11.30 22.84 -13.64
CA PHE A 24 10.46 23.83 -12.98
C PHE A 24 9.03 23.32 -12.77
N ALA A 25 8.41 22.75 -13.80
CA ALA A 25 7.07 22.18 -13.71
C ALA A 25 7.02 21.04 -12.68
N HIS A 26 8.02 20.16 -12.64
CA HIS A 26 8.11 19.12 -11.63
C HIS A 26 8.30 19.68 -10.22
N SER A 27 9.07 20.77 -10.04
CA SER A 27 9.21 21.42 -8.73
C SER A 27 7.89 22.06 -8.23
N GLN A 28 7.05 22.55 -9.15
CA GLN A 28 5.78 23.20 -8.81
C GLN A 28 4.62 22.20 -8.66
N MET A 29 4.55 21.20 -9.54
CA MET A 29 3.46 20.22 -9.55
C MET A 29 3.71 19.02 -8.64
N HIS A 30 4.98 18.76 -8.26
CA HIS A 30 5.34 17.76 -7.26
C HIS A 30 6.00 18.47 -6.09
N ALA A 31 5.17 18.98 -5.17
CA ALA A 31 5.65 19.47 -3.89
C ALA A 31 6.63 18.45 -3.28
N HIS A 32 7.79 18.92 -2.85
CA HIS A 32 8.72 18.05 -2.15
C HIS A 32 8.01 17.47 -0.91
N VAL A 33 7.99 16.14 -0.83
CA VAL A 33 7.55 15.42 0.37
C VAL A 33 8.80 14.78 0.92
N GLU A 34 9.08 15.06 2.19
CA GLU A 34 10.15 14.38 2.92
C GLU A 34 9.88 12.87 2.89
N SER A 35 10.85 12.12 2.38
CA SER A 35 10.76 10.65 2.27
C SER A 35 11.30 9.93 3.50
N GLU A 36 11.83 10.67 4.47
CA GLU A 36 12.43 10.16 5.69
C GLU A 36 11.93 10.90 6.92
N GLY A 37 12.10 10.29 8.09
CA GLY A 37 11.78 10.94 9.37
C GLY A 37 10.28 11.22 9.60
N PHE A 38 9.37 10.48 8.96
CA PHE A 38 7.93 10.63 9.18
C PHE A 38 7.58 10.64 10.67
N SER A 39 7.17 11.81 11.19
CA SER A 39 6.65 11.97 12.55
C SER A 39 5.13 11.81 12.53
N TYR A 40 4.64 10.92 13.39
CA TYR A 40 3.21 10.72 13.61
C TYR A 40 2.79 11.47 14.87
N ASP A 41 2.95 12.79 14.88
CA ASP A 41 2.77 13.59 16.10
C ASP A 41 1.33 13.55 16.64
N ASP A 42 0.36 13.32 15.76
CA ASP A 42 -1.07 13.16 16.06
C ASP A 42 -1.45 11.79 16.61
N LEU A 43 -0.64 10.75 16.36
CA LEU A 43 -0.94 9.40 16.86
C LEU A 43 -0.51 9.25 18.32
N PRO A 44 -1.23 8.50 19.16
CA PRO A 44 -0.82 8.21 20.53
C PRO A 44 0.37 7.24 20.55
N ALA A 45 1.23 7.33 21.57
CA ALA A 45 2.29 6.34 21.77
C ALA A 45 1.71 4.97 22.18
N LEU A 46 2.38 3.89 21.80
CA LEU A 46 2.08 2.55 22.29
C LEU A 46 2.84 2.32 23.61
N GLU A 47 2.20 2.61 24.74
CA GLU A 47 2.85 2.55 26.06
C GLU A 47 2.84 1.14 26.68
N LYS A 48 1.88 0.31 26.28
CA LYS A 48 1.73 -1.06 26.80
C LYS A 48 2.79 -1.98 26.18
N LYS A 49 3.31 -2.89 26.99
CA LYS A 49 4.19 -3.96 26.52
C LYS A 49 3.34 -5.14 26.05
N GLY A 50 3.42 -5.45 24.77
CA GLY A 50 2.68 -6.56 24.18
C GLY A 50 3.26 -7.95 24.47
N ASP A 51 2.39 -8.96 24.43
CA ASP A 51 2.69 -10.39 24.45
C ASP A 51 2.34 -11.01 23.08
N ALA A 52 3.36 -11.50 22.38
CA ALA A 52 3.20 -12.05 21.04
C ALA A 52 2.30 -13.30 20.99
N ALA A 53 2.26 -14.11 22.06
CA ALA A 53 1.41 -15.31 22.07
C ALA A 53 -0.07 -14.92 22.16
N LYS A 54 -0.41 -13.98 23.03
CA LYS A 54 -1.77 -13.41 23.10
C LYS A 54 -2.12 -12.65 21.84
N GLY A 55 -1.15 -11.93 21.28
CA GLY A 55 -1.31 -11.22 20.02
C GLY A 55 -1.68 -12.13 18.87
N GLN A 56 -1.08 -13.32 18.81
CA GLN A 56 -1.42 -14.35 17.84
C GLN A 56 -2.90 -14.76 17.98
N GLU A 57 -3.34 -15.08 19.20
CA GLU A 57 -4.73 -15.45 19.48
C GLU A 57 -5.71 -14.34 19.10
N LEU A 58 -5.37 -13.09 19.37
CA LEU A 58 -6.19 -11.92 19.01
C LEU A 58 -6.25 -11.71 17.50
N VAL A 59 -5.10 -11.74 16.79
CA VAL A 59 -5.02 -11.57 15.34
C VAL A 59 -5.83 -12.64 14.60
N MET A 60 -5.81 -13.89 15.10
CA MET A 60 -6.56 -15.00 14.50
C MET A 60 -8.02 -15.07 14.96
N GLY A 61 -8.30 -14.64 16.18
CA GLY A 61 -9.62 -14.70 16.82
C GLY A 61 -10.38 -13.37 16.70
N ALA A 62 -10.45 -12.63 17.80
CA ALA A 62 -11.30 -11.44 17.92
C ALA A 62 -10.97 -10.32 16.92
N GLY A 63 -9.70 -10.19 16.53
CA GLY A 63 -9.26 -9.25 15.51
C GLY A 63 -9.61 -9.69 14.09
N GLY A 64 -9.90 -10.98 13.88
CA GLY A 64 -10.36 -11.53 12.60
C GLY A 64 -9.45 -11.21 11.41
N CYS A 65 -8.16 -10.93 11.64
CA CYS A 65 -7.29 -10.33 10.63
C CYS A 65 -7.11 -11.27 9.44
N ILE A 66 -7.02 -12.58 9.70
CA ILE A 66 -6.90 -13.62 8.67
C ILE A 66 -8.15 -13.78 7.80
N GLY A 67 -9.27 -13.15 8.17
CA GLY A 67 -10.48 -13.12 7.35
C GLY A 67 -10.33 -12.26 6.08
N CYS A 68 -9.43 -11.28 6.12
CA CYS A 68 -9.18 -10.37 4.99
C CYS A 68 -7.70 -10.39 4.54
N HIS A 69 -6.78 -10.56 5.48
CA HIS A 69 -5.34 -10.52 5.23
C HIS A 69 -4.75 -11.92 5.17
N SER A 70 -3.77 -12.12 4.30
CA SER A 70 -2.85 -13.25 4.43
C SER A 70 -1.79 -12.96 5.49
N ILE A 71 -1.25 -14.03 6.06
CA ILE A 71 -0.06 -14.05 6.88
C ILE A 71 0.76 -15.27 6.46
N GLU A 72 1.36 -15.21 5.27
CA GLU A 72 2.04 -16.36 4.65
C GLU A 72 3.14 -16.95 5.55
N LYS A 73 3.90 -16.13 6.29
CA LYS A 73 4.90 -16.62 7.25
C LYS A 73 4.33 -17.44 8.39
N ALA A 74 3.06 -17.20 8.74
CA ALA A 74 2.35 -17.96 9.75
C ALA A 74 1.51 -19.10 9.14
N GLY A 75 1.62 -19.35 7.82
CA GLY A 75 0.92 -20.42 7.12
C GLY A 75 -0.53 -20.09 6.76
N PHE A 76 -0.92 -18.81 6.77
CA PHE A 76 -2.26 -18.37 6.39
C PHE A 76 -2.22 -17.71 5.01
N PRO A 77 -2.51 -18.45 3.92
CA PRO A 77 -2.57 -17.86 2.59
C PRO A 77 -3.76 -16.91 2.45
N ALA A 78 -3.77 -16.09 1.39
CA ALA A 78 -4.91 -15.24 1.08
C ALA A 78 -6.18 -16.08 0.88
N ALA A 79 -7.28 -15.69 1.54
CA ALA A 79 -8.56 -16.38 1.45
C ALA A 79 -9.25 -16.21 0.08
N MET A 80 -8.93 -15.13 -0.62
CA MET A 80 -9.53 -14.73 -1.89
C MET A 80 -8.45 -14.22 -2.85
N THR A 81 -8.74 -14.22 -4.15
CA THR A 81 -7.82 -13.66 -5.13
C THR A 81 -7.75 -12.14 -5.01
N PRO A 82 -6.67 -11.47 -5.48
CA PRO A 82 -6.60 -10.01 -5.49
C PRO A 82 -7.79 -9.34 -6.18
N VAL A 83 -8.30 -9.93 -7.27
CA VAL A 83 -9.45 -9.41 -8.01
C VAL A 83 -10.72 -9.48 -7.15
N ASP A 84 -11.00 -10.62 -6.54
CA ASP A 84 -12.18 -10.79 -5.70
C ASP A 84 -12.13 -9.87 -4.47
N ASN A 85 -10.95 -9.72 -3.86
CA ASN A 85 -10.74 -8.77 -2.76
C ASN A 85 -10.95 -7.32 -3.21
N SER A 86 -10.45 -6.93 -4.38
CA SER A 86 -10.70 -5.59 -4.92
C SER A 86 -12.17 -5.34 -5.22
N ALA A 87 -12.91 -6.35 -5.67
CA ALA A 87 -14.34 -6.23 -5.92
C ALA A 87 -15.13 -6.05 -4.61
N ALA A 88 -14.71 -6.72 -3.53
CA ALA A 88 -15.36 -6.64 -2.22
C ALA A 88 -14.97 -5.36 -1.44
N TYR A 89 -13.70 -4.97 -1.48
CA TYR A 89 -13.12 -3.97 -0.58
C TYR A 89 -12.56 -2.74 -1.30
N GLY A 90 -12.56 -2.72 -2.63
CA GLY A 90 -11.96 -1.67 -3.46
C GLY A 90 -10.47 -1.85 -3.71
N VAL A 91 -9.75 -2.58 -2.84
CA VAL A 91 -8.32 -2.87 -2.96
C VAL A 91 -7.99 -4.20 -2.27
N ASN A 92 -6.98 -4.92 -2.75
CA ASN A 92 -6.51 -6.13 -2.08
C ASN A 92 -5.87 -5.80 -0.71
N PRO A 93 -6.31 -6.40 0.41
CA PRO A 93 -5.62 -6.27 1.69
C PRO A 93 -4.18 -6.78 1.59
N PRO A 94 -3.19 -6.10 2.20
CA PRO A 94 -1.80 -6.56 2.20
C PRO A 94 -1.62 -7.83 3.02
N ASP A 95 -0.61 -8.62 2.66
CA ASP A 95 -0.05 -9.63 3.54
C ASP A 95 0.58 -8.96 4.79
N LEU A 96 0.35 -9.53 5.98
CA LEU A 96 0.83 -8.95 7.24
C LEU A 96 2.16 -9.53 7.72
N SER A 97 2.77 -10.46 6.98
CA SER A 97 4.00 -11.15 7.39
C SER A 97 5.18 -10.20 7.62
N ASP A 98 5.21 -9.06 6.93
CA ASP A 98 6.29 -8.06 7.04
C ASP A 98 5.82 -6.76 7.71
N ALA A 99 4.54 -6.64 8.06
CA ALA A 99 3.94 -5.40 8.56
C ALA A 99 4.64 -4.89 9.84
N GLY A 100 5.00 -5.80 10.76
CA GLY A 100 5.71 -5.46 11.99
C GLY A 100 7.15 -4.95 11.80
N GLY A 101 7.78 -5.25 10.67
CA GLY A 101 9.12 -4.77 10.32
C GLY A 101 9.09 -3.48 9.50
N ILE A 102 8.03 -3.26 8.73
CA ILE A 102 7.84 -2.09 7.85
C ILE A 102 7.30 -0.88 8.62
N TYR A 103 6.28 -1.10 9.45
CA TYR A 103 5.56 -0.01 10.10
C TYR A 103 6.00 0.18 11.55
N SER A 104 6.02 1.44 12.00
CA SER A 104 6.28 1.72 13.41
C SER A 104 5.18 1.12 14.30
N PRO A 105 5.52 0.63 15.51
CA PRO A 105 4.51 0.07 16.42
C PRO A 105 3.40 1.07 16.78
N LYS A 106 3.76 2.35 16.86
CA LYS A 106 2.83 3.47 17.04
C LYS A 106 1.81 3.58 15.90
N PHE A 107 2.28 3.52 14.66
CA PHE A 107 1.42 3.55 13.48
C PHE A 107 0.53 2.31 13.40
N LEU A 108 1.07 1.11 13.63
CA LEU A 108 0.29 -0.13 13.62
C LEU A 108 -0.83 -0.10 14.67
N ALA A 109 -0.52 0.33 15.89
CA ALA A 109 -1.53 0.45 16.94
C ALA A 109 -2.65 1.41 16.56
N ALA A 110 -2.31 2.56 15.96
CA ALA A 110 -3.29 3.50 15.46
C ALA A 110 -4.10 2.94 14.28
N LEU A 111 -3.46 2.23 13.35
CA LEU A 111 -4.10 1.61 12.20
C LEU A 111 -5.11 0.54 12.61
N ILE A 112 -4.77 -0.28 13.62
CA ILE A 112 -5.68 -1.29 14.17
C ILE A 112 -6.90 -0.64 14.87
N LYS A 113 -6.70 0.48 15.58
CA LYS A 113 -7.77 1.17 16.32
C LYS A 113 -8.65 2.07 15.46
N ASN A 114 -8.05 2.80 14.52
CA ASN A 114 -8.77 3.70 13.60
C ASN A 114 -7.98 3.81 12.29
N PRO A 115 -8.24 2.93 11.32
CA PRO A 115 -7.48 2.91 10.08
C PRO A 115 -7.70 4.16 9.22
N ALA A 116 -8.89 4.74 9.26
CA ALA A 116 -9.17 5.98 8.53
C ALA A 116 -8.31 7.15 9.05
N HIS A 117 -8.13 7.25 10.37
CA HIS A 117 -7.28 8.26 11.00
C HIS A 117 -5.80 8.04 10.69
N ALA A 118 -5.30 6.81 10.94
CA ALA A 118 -3.90 6.49 10.74
C ALA A 118 -3.45 6.73 9.28
N LEU A 119 -4.33 6.47 8.31
CA LEU A 119 -4.07 6.69 6.88
C LEU A 119 -4.43 8.11 6.41
N LYS A 120 -4.87 9.00 7.30
CA LYS A 120 -5.29 10.39 7.01
C LYS A 120 -6.38 10.49 5.94
N VAL A 121 -7.34 9.56 5.97
CA VAL A 121 -8.47 9.46 5.03
C VAL A 121 -9.85 9.63 5.68
N GLU A 122 -9.94 10.04 6.95
CA GLU A 122 -11.23 10.24 7.64
C GLU A 122 -12.19 11.17 6.91
N HIS A 123 -11.68 12.17 6.21
CA HIS A 123 -12.47 13.08 5.37
C HIS A 123 -13.24 12.38 4.24
N LYS A 124 -12.94 11.11 3.93
CA LYS A 124 -13.66 10.27 2.97
C LYS A 124 -14.75 9.39 3.59
N PHE A 125 -14.72 9.21 4.91
CA PHE A 125 -15.56 8.26 5.66
C PHE A 125 -16.37 9.00 6.73
N THR A 126 -17.01 10.10 6.34
CA THR A 126 -17.87 10.89 7.23
C THR A 126 -19.26 10.26 7.37
N PRO A 127 -20.03 10.57 8.43
CA PRO A 127 -21.40 10.09 8.56
C PRO A 127 -22.28 10.39 7.34
N GLU A 128 -22.09 11.56 6.71
CA GLU A 128 -22.85 12.00 5.53
C GLU A 128 -22.52 11.17 4.29
N SER A 129 -21.29 10.65 4.20
CA SER A 129 -20.90 9.76 3.09
C SER A 129 -21.60 8.40 3.16
N GLY A 130 -22.03 7.98 4.36
CA GLY A 130 -22.54 6.63 4.61
C GLY A 130 -21.52 5.51 4.37
N LYS A 131 -20.25 5.86 4.12
CA LYS A 131 -19.18 4.91 3.81
C LYS A 131 -18.38 4.59 5.07
N MET A 132 -17.99 3.33 5.20
CA MET A 132 -17.04 2.86 6.20
C MET A 132 -15.71 2.54 5.54
N HIS A 133 -14.62 2.70 6.30
CA HIS A 133 -13.31 2.27 5.83
C HIS A 133 -13.31 0.74 5.63
N PRO A 134 -12.75 0.19 4.53
CA PRO A 134 -12.81 -1.26 4.24
C PRO A 134 -12.15 -2.13 5.31
N MET A 135 -11.03 -1.65 5.87
CA MET A 135 -10.48 -2.22 7.11
C MET A 135 -11.30 -1.71 8.28
N VAL A 136 -12.02 -2.59 8.96
CA VAL A 136 -12.80 -2.27 10.16
C VAL A 136 -11.87 -2.01 11.34
N ALA A 137 -12.26 -1.06 12.20
CA ALA A 137 -11.58 -0.82 13.46
C ALA A 137 -11.72 -2.04 14.38
N PHE A 138 -10.65 -2.38 15.10
CA PHE A 138 -10.72 -3.36 16.17
C PHE A 138 -11.43 -2.75 17.39
N TYR A 139 -12.51 -3.38 17.83
CA TYR A 139 -13.35 -2.88 18.94
C TYR A 139 -13.05 -3.56 20.29
N GLY A 140 -12.01 -4.39 20.35
CA GLY A 140 -11.61 -5.11 21.55
C GLY A 140 -12.18 -6.54 21.64
N ALA A 141 -11.52 -7.39 22.42
CA ALA A 141 -11.90 -8.76 22.72
C ALA A 141 -12.59 -8.91 24.10
N GLY A 142 -12.93 -7.79 24.74
CA GLY A 142 -13.57 -7.72 26.04
C GLY A 142 -12.63 -7.37 27.22
N GLY A 143 -11.34 -7.16 26.95
CA GLY A 143 -10.35 -6.69 27.91
C GLY A 143 -9.98 -5.21 27.75
N ASP A 144 -8.75 -4.88 28.16
CA ASP A 144 -8.13 -3.57 27.91
C ASP A 144 -7.68 -3.50 26.45
N ILE A 145 -8.42 -2.75 25.63
CA ILE A 145 -8.14 -2.61 24.19
C ILE A 145 -6.71 -2.14 23.89
N ASP A 146 -6.12 -1.28 24.74
CA ASP A 146 -4.75 -0.81 24.49
C ASP A 146 -3.72 -1.92 24.73
N GLN A 147 -3.99 -2.82 25.68
CA GLN A 147 -3.17 -4.01 25.90
C GLN A 147 -3.36 -5.02 24.77
N GLU A 148 -4.60 -5.28 24.36
CA GLU A 148 -4.90 -6.21 23.26
C GLU A 148 -4.24 -5.75 21.95
N VAL A 149 -4.31 -4.46 21.63
CA VAL A 149 -3.64 -3.88 20.46
C VAL A 149 -2.12 -3.98 20.60
N ALA A 150 -1.56 -3.75 21.78
CA ALA A 150 -0.12 -3.95 22.01
C ALA A 150 0.32 -5.40 21.80
N ASP A 151 -0.48 -6.36 22.26
CA ASP A 151 -0.26 -7.78 22.04
C ASP A 151 -0.28 -8.11 20.54
N MET A 152 -1.30 -7.64 19.80
CA MET A 152 -1.39 -7.82 18.34
C MET A 152 -0.18 -7.23 17.61
N VAL A 153 0.26 -6.02 17.98
CA VAL A 153 1.46 -5.39 17.42
C VAL A 153 2.71 -6.22 17.73
N ALA A 154 2.87 -6.70 18.96
CA ALA A 154 4.00 -7.54 19.35
C ALA A 154 4.04 -8.85 18.55
N TYR A 155 2.90 -9.46 18.26
CA TYR A 155 2.83 -10.63 17.39
C TYR A 155 3.29 -10.31 15.96
N LEU A 156 2.75 -9.26 15.34
CA LEU A 156 3.14 -8.85 13.98
C LEU A 156 4.65 -8.53 13.89
N GLN A 157 5.22 -7.93 14.93
CA GLN A 157 6.67 -7.70 15.03
C GLN A 157 7.47 -9.00 15.21
N SER A 158 6.92 -9.99 15.92
CA SER A 158 7.60 -11.26 16.18
C SER A 158 7.76 -12.14 14.94
N ILE A 159 6.85 -12.03 13.97
CA ILE A 159 6.85 -12.82 12.73
C ILE A 159 7.55 -12.09 11.57
N ALA A 160 7.70 -10.77 11.68
CA ALA A 160 8.32 -9.95 10.65
C ALA A 160 9.85 -10.00 10.69
N PRO A 161 10.54 -9.78 9.55
CA PRO A 161 11.96 -9.49 9.55
C PRO A 161 12.20 -8.22 10.38
N LYS A 162 13.40 -8.11 10.93
CA LYS A 162 13.78 -6.86 11.61
C LYS A 162 13.79 -5.71 10.60
N PRO A 163 13.56 -4.45 11.03
CA PRO A 163 13.53 -3.30 10.12
C PRO A 163 14.77 -3.16 9.23
N ASP A 164 15.96 -3.52 9.73
CA ASP A 164 17.23 -3.52 8.99
C ASP A 164 17.36 -4.65 7.97
N GLN A 165 16.44 -5.60 7.97
CA GLN A 165 16.37 -6.76 7.07
C GLN A 165 15.22 -6.65 6.06
N ILE A 166 14.38 -5.61 6.16
CA ILE A 166 13.33 -5.35 5.18
C ILE A 166 13.98 -4.86 3.89
N THR A 167 13.75 -5.58 2.80
CA THR A 167 14.21 -5.15 1.47
C THR A 167 13.29 -4.05 0.90
N PRO A 168 13.81 -3.21 -0.02
CA PRO A 168 12.97 -2.25 -0.75
C PRO A 168 11.79 -2.90 -1.48
N ALA A 169 11.97 -4.12 -2.01
CA ALA A 169 10.90 -4.88 -2.66
C ALA A 169 9.78 -5.20 -1.67
N GLN A 170 10.09 -5.79 -0.51
CA GLN A 170 9.10 -6.10 0.53
C GLN A 170 8.34 -4.85 1.02
N ALA A 171 9.08 -3.76 1.25
CA ALA A 171 8.47 -2.48 1.63
C ALA A 171 7.52 -1.97 0.53
N PHE A 172 7.94 -2.05 -0.74
CA PHE A 172 7.14 -1.65 -1.88
C PHE A 172 5.87 -2.51 -2.02
N GLU A 173 5.98 -3.84 -2.00
CA GLU A 173 4.84 -4.73 -2.17
C GLU A 173 3.77 -4.48 -1.11
N THR A 174 4.19 -4.32 0.14
CA THR A 174 3.30 -4.09 1.28
C THR A 174 2.69 -2.69 1.28
N ALA A 175 3.46 -1.65 0.93
CA ALA A 175 2.98 -0.27 1.04
C ALA A 175 2.28 0.23 -0.24
N CYS A 176 2.79 -0.15 -1.41
CA CYS A 176 2.46 0.45 -2.71
C CYS A 176 1.94 -0.56 -3.73
N GLY A 177 2.40 -1.81 -3.67
CA GLY A 177 2.25 -2.80 -4.74
C GLY A 177 0.82 -3.18 -5.09
N ARG A 178 -0.12 -3.03 -4.14
CA ARG A 178 -1.57 -3.26 -4.35
C ARG A 178 -2.29 -2.13 -5.09
N CYS A 179 -1.66 -0.96 -5.22
CA CYS A 179 -2.26 0.23 -5.85
C CYS A 179 -1.51 0.63 -7.12
N HIS A 180 -0.20 0.48 -7.12
CA HIS A 180 0.69 0.96 -8.16
C HIS A 180 1.29 -0.20 -8.97
N ALA A 181 1.43 0.03 -10.28
CA ALA A 181 2.23 -0.82 -11.15
C ALA A 181 3.67 -0.28 -11.23
N VAL A 182 4.62 -1.16 -11.54
CA VAL A 182 6.01 -0.82 -11.89
C VAL A 182 6.38 -1.66 -13.11
N LYS A 183 5.98 -1.19 -14.30
CA LYS A 183 6.19 -1.91 -15.56
C LYS A 183 7.65 -2.24 -15.85
N TYR A 184 8.60 -1.43 -15.41
CA TYR A 184 10.03 -1.74 -15.60
C TYR A 184 10.51 -2.94 -14.80
N GLU A 185 9.79 -3.30 -13.74
CA GLU A 185 10.06 -4.47 -12.89
C GLU A 185 9.00 -5.56 -13.09
N ASP A 186 8.25 -5.51 -14.21
CA ASP A 186 7.14 -6.42 -14.50
C ASP A 186 6.07 -6.49 -13.37
N TRP A 187 5.98 -5.48 -12.50
CA TRP A 187 5.03 -5.47 -11.38
C TRP A 187 3.67 -4.88 -11.77
N THR A 188 2.60 -5.56 -11.35
CA THR A 188 1.20 -5.13 -11.51
C THR A 188 0.48 -5.08 -10.16
N GLN A 189 -0.71 -4.47 -10.11
CA GLN A 189 -1.48 -4.40 -8.87
C GLN A 189 -1.92 -5.77 -8.30
N ILE A 190 -1.85 -6.82 -9.11
CA ILE A 190 -2.15 -8.20 -8.72
C ILE A 190 -0.88 -9.07 -8.59
N GLY A 191 0.30 -8.42 -8.52
CA GLY A 191 1.61 -9.07 -8.37
C GLY A 191 2.50 -8.99 -9.61
N GLU A 192 3.62 -9.71 -9.58
CA GLU A 192 4.56 -9.84 -10.70
C GLU A 192 3.88 -10.46 -11.93
N MET A 193 4.17 -9.92 -13.11
CA MET A 193 3.64 -10.41 -14.38
C MET A 193 4.31 -11.74 -14.74
N PRO A 194 3.55 -12.85 -14.81
CA PRO A 194 4.12 -14.15 -15.12
C PRO A 194 4.59 -14.25 -16.58
N LYS A 195 5.54 -15.14 -16.84
CA LYS A 195 5.88 -15.56 -18.20
C LYS A 195 4.90 -16.62 -18.69
N PHE A 196 3.96 -16.22 -19.54
CA PHE A 196 2.92 -17.11 -20.06
C PHE A 196 3.43 -18.01 -21.20
N LYS A 197 3.08 -19.30 -21.14
CA LYS A 197 3.33 -20.25 -22.24
C LYS A 197 2.26 -20.21 -23.32
N LYS A 198 1.04 -19.82 -22.95
CA LYS A 198 -0.13 -19.79 -23.85
C LYS A 198 -0.75 -18.41 -23.83
N LYS A 199 -1.12 -17.91 -25.02
CA LYS A 199 -1.79 -16.61 -25.15
C LYS A 199 -3.10 -16.54 -24.37
N ARG A 200 -3.82 -17.66 -24.23
CA ARG A 200 -5.04 -17.74 -23.43
C ARG A 200 -4.80 -17.35 -21.97
N ASP A 201 -3.73 -17.88 -21.36
CA ASP A 201 -3.45 -17.68 -19.94
C ASP A 201 -3.03 -16.22 -19.69
N GLU A 202 -2.25 -15.66 -20.62
CA GLU A 202 -1.91 -14.22 -20.64
C GLU A 202 -3.17 -13.35 -20.71
N LEU A 203 -4.10 -13.66 -21.62
CA LEU A 203 -5.35 -12.91 -21.75
C LEU A 203 -6.21 -12.99 -20.49
N VAL A 204 -6.28 -14.16 -19.83
CA VAL A 204 -7.00 -14.31 -18.56
C VAL A 204 -6.40 -13.41 -17.47
N PHE A 205 -5.08 -13.42 -17.33
CA PHE A 205 -4.39 -12.55 -16.36
C PHE A 205 -4.62 -11.06 -16.68
N LEU A 206 -4.52 -10.67 -17.95
CA LEU A 206 -4.76 -9.28 -18.36
C LEU A 206 -6.20 -8.85 -18.10
N THR A 207 -7.19 -9.72 -18.32
CA THR A 207 -8.58 -9.44 -17.95
C THR A 207 -8.72 -9.23 -16.45
N GLN A 208 -8.16 -10.13 -15.63
CA GLN A 208 -8.15 -10.01 -14.18
C GLN A 208 -7.50 -8.71 -13.70
N LEU A 209 -6.38 -8.32 -14.32
CA LEU A 209 -5.69 -7.07 -14.02
C LEU A 209 -6.56 -5.84 -14.36
N GLU A 210 -7.26 -5.85 -15.50
CA GLU A 210 -8.16 -4.75 -15.86
C GLU A 210 -9.38 -4.67 -14.93
N ASP A 211 -9.94 -5.82 -14.52
CA ASP A 211 -11.02 -5.86 -13.53
C ASP A 211 -10.56 -5.28 -12.19
N TYR A 212 -9.36 -5.65 -11.73
CA TYR A 212 -8.76 -5.07 -10.53
C TYR A 212 -8.60 -3.55 -10.65
N LYS A 213 -8.06 -3.06 -11.77
CA LYS A 213 -7.88 -1.62 -12.02
C LYS A 213 -9.22 -0.88 -12.03
N ALA A 214 -10.27 -1.48 -12.59
CA ALA A 214 -11.61 -0.91 -12.58
C ALA A 214 -12.15 -0.79 -11.14
N ASN A 215 -12.03 -1.84 -10.33
CA ASN A 215 -12.41 -1.81 -8.92
C ASN A 215 -11.63 -0.75 -8.13
N LEU A 216 -10.31 -0.70 -8.32
CA LEU A 216 -9.44 0.27 -7.68
C LEU A 216 -9.78 1.71 -8.11
N MET A 217 -10.08 1.93 -9.39
CA MET A 217 -10.49 3.24 -9.91
C MET A 217 -11.84 3.67 -9.30
N ASN A 218 -12.80 2.76 -9.16
CA ASN A 218 -14.07 3.03 -8.51
C ASN A 218 -13.89 3.40 -7.03
N TYR A 219 -12.94 2.74 -6.35
CA TYR A 219 -12.63 3.02 -4.95
C TYR A 219 -11.87 4.34 -4.75
N MET A 220 -10.82 4.58 -5.54
CA MET A 220 -9.91 5.72 -5.38
C MET A 220 -10.36 6.98 -6.14
N GLY A 221 -11.35 6.85 -7.04
CA GLY A 221 -11.81 7.89 -7.96
C GLY A 221 -10.93 8.06 -9.20
N LYS A 222 -9.73 7.48 -9.20
CA LYS A 222 -8.82 7.41 -10.35
C LYS A 222 -7.86 6.23 -10.18
N LEU A 223 -7.34 5.72 -11.28
CA LEU A 223 -6.27 4.72 -11.22
C LEU A 223 -4.97 5.40 -10.74
N PRO A 224 -4.30 4.87 -9.69
CA PRO A 224 -3.00 5.37 -9.27
C PRO A 224 -1.96 5.25 -10.40
N PRO A 225 -1.00 6.19 -10.48
CA PRO A 225 0.00 6.21 -11.54
C PRO A 225 0.92 4.99 -11.46
N ASP A 226 1.49 4.64 -12.61
CA ASP A 226 2.64 3.76 -12.69
C ASP A 226 3.87 4.43 -12.04
N LEU A 227 4.57 3.71 -11.17
CA LEU A 227 5.73 4.22 -10.43
C LEU A 227 7.07 3.96 -11.10
N SER A 228 7.11 3.38 -12.31
CA SER A 228 8.36 3.10 -13.05
C SER A 228 9.24 4.32 -13.28
N MET A 229 8.65 5.52 -13.34
CA MET A 229 9.36 6.79 -13.56
C MET A 229 9.57 7.61 -12.29
N TYR A 230 9.18 7.10 -11.12
CA TYR A 230 9.34 7.79 -9.83
C TYR A 230 10.66 7.47 -9.13
N ILE A 231 11.61 6.87 -9.85
CA ILE A 231 13.00 6.75 -9.42
C ILE A 231 13.58 8.18 -9.40
N ARG A 232 13.68 8.76 -8.21
CA ARG A 232 14.51 9.94 -7.95
C ARG A 232 15.96 9.51 -7.77
#